data_AF-A0A257G8K1-F1
#
_entry.id   AF-A0A257G8K1-F1
#
_cell.length_a   1.000
_cell.length_b   1.000
_cell.length_c   1.000
_cell.angle_alpha   90.00
_cell.angle_beta   90.00
_cell.angle_gamma   90.00
#
_symmetry.space_group_name_H-M   'P 1'
#
loop_
_entity.id
_entity.type
_entity.pdbx_description
1 polymer ?
#
loop_
_entity_poly.entity_id
_entity_poly.type
_entity_poly.pdbx_seq_one_letter_code
_entity_poly.pdbx_strand_id
1 'polypeptide(L)'
;MTQTNMLALGIGLVVGLLLNFIPAIIAYARRHPERQLIGRLNILSIFSFLLWGALMAWAIGGQRNDSVINRFVGDSQNRGRLIAIVVGLVSIGIATTAYTLTRQ
;
A
#
# COMPACT_ATOMS: atom_id res chain seq x y z
N MET A 1 -24.31 0.49 1.01
CA MET A 1 -23.24 1.06 1.86
C MET A 1 -23.91 1.94 2.91
N THR A 2 -23.75 1.67 4.21
CA THR A 2 -24.30 2.54 5.25
C THR A 2 -23.41 3.78 5.40
N GLN A 3 -24.01 4.94 5.66
CA GLN A 3 -23.30 6.22 5.84
C GLN A 3 -22.15 6.10 6.86
N THR A 4 -22.38 5.34 7.93
CA THR A 4 -21.39 5.04 8.97
C THR A 4 -20.13 4.35 8.44
N ASN A 5 -20.28 3.41 7.50
CA ASN A 5 -19.13 2.69 6.92
C ASN A 5 -18.30 3.59 5.99
N MET A 6 -18.95 4.50 5.26
CA MET A 6 -18.26 5.52 4.46
C MET A 6 -17.49 6.49 5.34
N LEU A 7 -18.10 6.97 6.42
CA LEU A 7 -17.46 7.86 7.38
C LEU A 7 -16.28 7.19 8.07
N ALA A 8 -16.43 5.95 8.53
CA ALA A 8 -15.35 5.19 9.15
C ALA A 8 -14.17 4.98 8.20
N LEU A 9 -14.44 4.65 6.92
CA LEU A 9 -13.42 4.57 5.87
C LEU A 9 -12.68 5.90 5.69
N GLY A 10 -13.43 7.01 5.53
CA GLY A 10 -12.85 8.33 5.32
C GLY A 10 -11.98 8.77 6.50
N ILE A 11 -12.46 8.58 7.72
CA ILE A 11 -11.70 8.90 8.95
C ILE A 11 -10.44 8.04 9.02
N GLY A 12 -10.55 6.73 8.80
CA GLY A 12 -9.41 5.82 8.81
C GLY A 12 -8.34 6.19 7.77
N LEU A 13 -8.76 6.61 6.58
CA LEU A 13 -7.86 7.04 5.51
C LEU A 13 -7.12 8.34 5.87
N VAL A 14 -7.83 9.32 6.46
CA VAL A 14 -7.23 10.58 6.93
C VAL A 14 -6.26 10.34 8.08
N VAL A 15 -6.66 9.57 9.10
CA VAL A 15 -5.78 9.25 10.24
C VAL A 15 -4.55 8.48 9.76
N GLY A 16 -4.73 7.48 8.90
CA GLY A 16 -3.61 6.72 8.34
C GLY A 16 -2.64 7.58 7.52
N LEU A 17 -3.16 8.52 6.71
CA LEU A 17 -2.33 9.49 6.01
C LEU A 17 -1.54 10.36 6.99
N LEU A 18 -2.15 10.87 8.05
CA LEU A 18 -1.44 11.66 9.07
C LEU A 18 -0.31 10.86 9.74
N LEU A 19 -0.59 9.59 10.08
CA LEU A 19 0.43 8.70 10.65
C LEU A 19 1.57 8.41 9.67
N ASN A 20 1.29 8.33 8.37
CA ASN A 20 2.30 8.11 7.33
C ASN A 20 3.34 9.25 7.27
N PHE A 21 3.00 10.48 7.69
CA PHE A 21 3.95 11.59 7.74
C PHE A 21 4.87 11.57 8.98
N ILE A 22 4.56 10.78 10.02
CA ILE A 22 5.35 10.77 11.27
C ILE A 22 6.84 10.49 11.02
N PRO A 23 7.24 9.46 10.24
CA PRO A 23 8.66 9.18 9.99
C PRO A 23 9.38 10.35 9.30
N ALA A 24 8.70 11.01 8.36
CA ALA A 24 9.25 12.18 7.68
C ALA A 24 9.40 13.37 8.66
N ILE A 25 8.41 13.63 9.50
CA ILE A 25 8.47 14.68 10.53
C ILE A 25 9.64 14.42 11.49
N ILE A 26 9.78 13.19 11.99
CA ILE A 26 10.88 12.80 12.89
C ILE A 26 12.24 12.98 12.20
N ALA A 27 12.36 12.57 10.93
CA ALA A 27 13.60 12.72 10.16
C ALA A 27 14.01 14.19 9.98
N TYR A 28 13.05 15.07 9.72
CA TYR A 28 13.32 16.52 9.63
C TYR A 28 13.64 17.14 10.99
N ALA A 29 12.89 16.79 12.03
CA ALA A 29 13.11 17.28 13.39
C ALA A 29 14.49 16.91 13.94
N ARG A 30 14.95 15.67 13.67
CA ARG A 30 16.27 15.17 14.08
C ARG A 30 17.41 15.54 13.12
N ARG A 31 17.14 16.31 12.06
CA ARG A 31 18.11 16.64 11.00
C ARG A 31 18.83 15.40 10.45
N HIS A 32 18.08 14.32 10.22
CA HIS A 32 18.64 13.06 9.72
C HIS A 32 19.40 13.30 8.41
N PRO A 33 20.59 12.70 8.22
CA PRO A 33 21.39 12.88 7.01
C PRO A 33 20.60 12.53 5.73
N GLU A 34 19.73 11.53 5.82
CA GLU A 34 18.91 11.06 4.69
C GLU A 34 17.49 11.64 4.63
N ARG A 35 17.22 12.78 5.30
CA ARG A 35 15.88 13.41 5.33
C ARG A 35 15.23 13.62 3.95
N GLN A 36 16.03 13.88 2.92
CA GLN A 36 15.54 14.03 1.53
C GLN A 36 15.07 12.69 0.94
N LEU A 37 15.79 11.60 1.22
CA LEU A 37 15.43 10.26 0.77
C LEU A 37 14.15 9.79 1.49
N ILE A 38 14.06 10.03 2.80
CA ILE A 38 12.85 9.77 3.60
C ILE A 38 11.67 10.61 3.09
N GLY A 39 11.89 11.87 2.73
CA GLY A 39 10.86 12.73 2.13
C GLY A 39 10.33 12.18 0.80
N ARG A 40 11.21 11.68 -0.09
CA ARG A 40 10.81 11.03 -1.35
C ARG A 40 10.05 9.72 -1.11
N LEU A 41 10.51 8.91 -0.16
CA LEU A 41 9.81 7.69 0.25
C LEU A 41 8.42 8.01 0.81
N ASN A 42 8.27 9.09 1.56
CA ASN A 42 6.97 9.54 2.07
C ASN A 42 6.01 9.94 0.93
N ILE A 43 6.51 10.60 -0.13
CA ILE A 43 5.69 10.89 -1.31
C ILE A 43 5.20 9.59 -1.96
N LEU A 44 6.10 8.62 -2.17
CA LEU A 44 5.75 7.32 -2.73
C LEU A 44 4.74 6.57 -1.84
N SER A 45 4.90 6.65 -0.52
CA SER A 45 3.99 5.99 0.43
C SER A 45 2.62 6.65 0.45
N ILE A 46 2.49 7.97 0.24
CA ILE A 46 1.18 8.64 0.07
C ILE A 46 0.43 8.06 -1.12
N PHE A 47 1.07 7.93 -2.29
CA PHE A 47 0.44 7.34 -3.46
C PHE A 47 0.01 5.88 -3.21
N SER A 48 0.86 5.11 -2.54
CA SER A 48 0.52 3.75 -2.12
C SER A 48 -0.69 3.74 -1.17
N PHE A 49 -0.74 4.64 -0.19
CA PHE A 49 -1.82 4.73 0.77
C PHE A 49 -3.15 5.13 0.13
N LEU A 50 -3.12 6.10 -0.79
CA LEU A 50 -4.30 6.49 -1.59
C LEU A 50 -4.80 5.33 -2.46
N LEU A 51 -3.88 4.56 -3.07
CA LEU A 51 -4.23 3.36 -3.83
C LEU A 51 -4.92 2.33 -2.94
N TRP A 52 -4.39 2.05 -1.75
CA TRP A 52 -5.03 1.16 -0.78
C TRP A 52 -6.40 1.67 -0.34
N GLY A 53 -6.54 2.97 -0.11
CA GLY A 53 -7.83 3.60 0.19
C GLY A 53 -8.86 3.42 -0.93
N ALA A 54 -8.45 3.61 -2.18
CA ALA A 54 -9.28 3.35 -3.35
C ALA A 54 -9.67 1.87 -3.46
N LEU A 55 -8.73 0.94 -3.18
CA LEU A 55 -9.00 -0.50 -3.16
C LEU A 55 -9.97 -0.90 -2.04
N MET A 56 -9.87 -0.32 -0.84
CA MET A 56 -10.81 -0.58 0.25
C MET A 56 -12.20 0.00 -0.07
N ALA A 57 -12.26 1.22 -0.61
CA ALA A 57 -13.50 1.81 -1.09
C ALA A 57 -14.15 0.96 -2.19
N TRP A 58 -13.34 0.41 -3.10
CA TRP A 58 -13.79 -0.53 -4.11
C TRP A 58 -14.30 -1.86 -3.52
N ALA A 59 -13.54 -2.45 -2.58
CA ALA A 59 -13.90 -3.70 -1.92
C ALA A 59 -15.21 -3.58 -1.11
N ILE A 60 -15.41 -2.46 -0.43
CA ILE A 60 -16.61 -2.19 0.38
C ILE A 60 -17.77 -1.70 -0.49
N GLY A 61 -17.47 -1.02 -1.59
CA GLY A 61 -18.46 -0.50 -2.55
C GLY A 61 -19.29 -1.59 -3.21
N GLY A 62 -18.85 -2.84 -3.20
CA GLY A 62 -19.66 -4.02 -3.56
C GLY A 62 -20.15 -4.06 -5.01
N GLN A 63 -19.86 -3.04 -5.82
CA GLN A 63 -20.14 -3.06 -7.25
C GLN A 63 -19.12 -3.97 -7.94
N ARG A 64 -19.42 -5.26 -7.90
CA ARG A 64 -18.78 -6.29 -8.70
C ARG A 64 -19.16 -6.06 -10.16
N ASN A 65 -18.54 -5.08 -10.80
CA ASN A 65 -18.71 -4.84 -12.23
C ASN A 65 -17.80 -5.82 -12.98
N ASP A 66 -18.20 -7.10 -12.98
CA ASP A 66 -17.46 -8.22 -13.59
C ASP A 66 -17.19 -8.00 -15.10
N SER A 67 -17.95 -7.10 -15.74
CA SER A 67 -17.87 -6.78 -17.17
C SER A 67 -16.54 -6.17 -17.61
N VAL A 68 -15.91 -5.32 -16.78
CA VAL A 68 -14.63 -4.67 -17.12
C VAL A 68 -13.46 -5.57 -16.74
N ILE A 69 -13.55 -6.29 -15.63
CA ILE A 69 -12.48 -7.15 -15.11
C ILE A 69 -12.35 -8.43 -15.95
N ASN A 70 -13.45 -9.03 -16.43
CA ASN A 70 -13.39 -10.20 -17.32
C ASN A 70 -12.63 -9.95 -18.62
N ARG A 71 -12.56 -8.69 -19.09
CA ARG A 71 -11.87 -8.36 -20.35
C ARG A 71 -10.35 -8.31 -20.20
N PHE A 72 -9.86 -8.12 -18.98
CA PHE A 72 -8.41 -8.00 -18.68
C PHE A 72 -7.87 -9.15 -17.84
N VAL A 73 -8.70 -9.81 -17.04
CA VAL A 73 -8.33 -10.95 -16.21
C VAL A 73 -8.90 -12.20 -16.86
N GLY A 74 -8.13 -12.77 -17.79
CA GLY A 74 -8.37 -14.11 -18.28
C GLY A 74 -8.30 -15.10 -17.12
N ASP A 75 -9.43 -15.77 -16.91
CA ASP A 75 -9.64 -16.96 -16.08
C ASP A 75 -9.27 -16.82 -14.58
N SER A 76 -10.29 -17.02 -13.73
CA SER A 76 -10.22 -16.96 -12.26
C SER A 76 -9.08 -17.80 -11.66
N GLN A 77 -8.62 -18.84 -12.37
CA GLN A 77 -7.58 -19.76 -11.94
C GLN A 77 -6.17 -19.14 -11.95
N ASN A 78 -5.88 -18.18 -12.83
CA ASN A 78 -4.56 -17.53 -12.91
C ASN A 78 -4.31 -16.49 -11.80
N ARG A 79 -5.38 -16.01 -11.16
CA ARG A 79 -5.30 -14.98 -10.11
C ARG A 79 -4.54 -15.47 -8.88
N GLY A 80 -4.75 -16.72 -8.47
CA GLY A 80 -4.03 -17.33 -7.35
C GLY A 80 -2.54 -17.51 -7.65
N ARG A 81 -2.21 -17.88 -8.89
CA ARG A 81 -0.82 -18.08 -9.33
C ARG A 81 -0.04 -16.76 -9.41
N LEU A 82 -0.69 -15.70 -9.90
CA LEU A 82 -0.12 -14.34 -9.90
C LEU A 82 0.15 -13.83 -8.48
N ILE A 83 -0.80 -14.00 -7.56
CA ILE A 83 -0.60 -13.63 -6.16
C ILE A 83 0.58 -14.40 -5.56
N ALA A 84 0.66 -15.71 -5.81
CA ALA A 84 1.77 -16.54 -5.31
C ALA A 84 3.14 -16.07 -5.85
N ILE A 85 3.22 -15.72 -7.14
CA ILE A 85 4.46 -15.20 -7.75
C ILE A 85 4.87 -13.87 -7.11
N VAL A 86 3.92 -12.94 -6.94
CA VAL A 86 4.19 -11.64 -6.32
C VAL A 86 4.66 -11.80 -4.88
N VAL A 87 3.98 -12.64 -4.09
CA VAL A 87 4.37 -12.95 -2.71
C VAL A 87 5.76 -13.58 -2.66
N GLY A 88 6.07 -14.51 -3.57
CA GLY A 88 7.40 -15.12 -3.68
C GLY A 88 8.49 -14.10 -3.97
N LEU A 89 8.30 -13.23 -4.97
CA LEU A 89 9.26 -12.19 -5.34
C LEU A 89 9.52 -11.20 -4.20
N VAL A 90 8.46 -10.75 -3.53
CA VAL A 90 8.57 -9.84 -2.38
C VAL A 90 9.32 -10.52 -1.23
N SER A 91 9.01 -11.78 -0.93
CA SER A 91 9.67 -12.54 0.14
C SER A 91 11.17 -12.72 -0.12
N ILE A 92 11.57 -13.01 -1.37
CA ILE A 92 12.97 -13.12 -1.78
C ILE A 92 13.68 -11.77 -1.63
N GLY A 93 13.04 -10.67 -2.05
CA GLY A 93 13.58 -9.32 -1.89
C GLY A 93 13.86 -9.00 -0.43
N ILE A 94 12.87 -9.20 0.45
CA ILE A 94 13.01 -8.96 1.90
C ILE A 94 14.10 -9.82 2.51
N ALA A 95 14.14 -11.12 2.20
CA ALA A 95 15.16 -12.03 2.71
C ALA A 95 16.58 -11.60 2.28
N THR A 96 16.73 -11.16 1.04
CA THR A 96 18.01 -10.67 0.50
C THR A 96 18.46 -9.41 1.23
N THR A 97 17.56 -8.44 1.43
CA THR A 97 17.89 -7.20 2.16
C THR A 97 18.22 -7.47 3.63
N ALA A 98 17.46 -8.34 4.29
CA ALA A 98 17.75 -8.75 5.67
C ALA A 98 19.12 -9.42 5.78
N TYR A 99 19.46 -10.31 4.84
CA TYR A 99 20.74 -10.99 4.82
C TYR A 99 21.92 -10.02 4.63
N THR A 100 21.78 -9.03 3.74
CA THR A 100 22.82 -8.01 3.54
C THR A 100 23.05 -7.15 4.78
N LEU A 101 21.99 -6.82 5.54
CA LEU A 101 22.11 -6.02 6.76
C LEU A 101 22.80 -6.79 7.90
N THR A 102 22.60 -8.11 7.99
CA THR A 102 23.30 -8.94 8.99
C THR A 102 24.78 -9.19 8.69
N ARG A 103 25.24 -8.85 7.48
CA ARG A 103 26.62 -9.08 7.03
C ARG A 103 27.47 -7.79 6.95
N GLN A 104 26.88 -6.64 7.23
CA GLN A 104 27.58 -5.37 7.46
C GLN A 104 27.98 -5.25 8.93
#